data_AF-A0A2K3P7Z5-F1
#
_entry.id   AF-A0A2K3P7Z5-F1
#
_cell.length_a   1.000
_cell.length_b   1.000
_cell.length_c   1.000
_cell.angle_alpha   90.00
_cell.angle_beta   90.00
_cell.angle_gamma   90.00
#
_symmetry.space_group_name_H-M   'P 1'
#
loop_
_entity.id
_entity.type
_entity.pdbx_description
1 polymer ?
#
loop_
_entity_poly.entity_id
_entity_poly.type
_entity_poly.pdbx_seq_one_letter_code
_entity_poly.pdbx_strand_id
1 'polypeptide(L)'
;MFTLHAYILLLLSSRVPVLVLPPVPKDPSNDLMEWFEGSHYVFNNLKEIMLSAYFERIKKLHEMPSKARDIIWWPFTQHKLVPDGGVMVIDSRCGENFAVFKDQKTEVITPLFDACASWWTQGPDAKMQAELARDMGYTAARFGHVMFPENIHEPALNCAELLLQGVGKGWGSRVFFSDNGSTAIEIALKMAFRKFSVDHGLILDCHEDATNERSAELMALSPDSYIWLRPRWLHIVVKLSSRGCVVLALHRSYHGDTLGAMEAQAPSSYTGFLQQPWYTGRGLFLSPPSVSMYNNKWSISIPEEFQWENKKLENITFASRAEIFHRCRDNSELAPVYSSYISKVLSGFRGSIIQGSGGMHMVDPLFQRILVNECRNRKIPVIFDEVFTGFWRLGVETAVDLIHCEPDIACYGKLMTGGMIPLAATIATDAVFDSFIGDSK
;
A
#
# COMPACT_ATOMS: atom_id res chain seq x y z
N MET A 1 -30.45 30.05 -35.77
CA MET A 1 -30.53 30.34 -34.32
C MET A 1 -30.81 29.01 -33.63
N PHE A 2 -29.81 28.41 -32.95
CA PHE A 2 -30.04 27.15 -32.23
C PHE A 2 -30.99 27.43 -31.06
N THR A 3 -32.08 26.68 -30.94
CA THR A 3 -32.96 26.78 -29.77
C THR A 3 -32.21 26.27 -28.54
N LEU A 4 -32.52 26.80 -27.35
CA LEU A 4 -31.90 26.35 -26.09
C LEU A 4 -32.01 24.82 -25.92
N HIS A 5 -33.12 24.25 -26.36
CA HIS A 5 -33.34 22.80 -26.41
C HIS A 5 -32.31 22.06 -27.28
N ALA A 6 -32.06 22.53 -28.50
CA ALA A 6 -31.06 21.93 -29.40
C ALA A 6 -29.63 22.06 -28.84
N TYR A 7 -29.33 23.17 -28.15
CA TYR A 7 -28.05 23.36 -27.47
C TYR A 7 -27.86 22.38 -26.29
N ILE A 8 -28.90 22.18 -25.47
CA ILE A 8 -28.85 21.23 -24.35
C ILE A 8 -28.71 19.78 -24.86
N LEU A 9 -29.43 19.41 -25.92
CA LEU A 9 -29.29 18.09 -26.54
C LEU A 9 -27.86 17.82 -27.04
N LEU A 10 -27.24 18.84 -27.65
CA LEU A 10 -25.86 18.77 -28.12
C LEU A 10 -24.88 18.58 -26.94
N LEU A 11 -25.03 19.35 -25.87
CA LEU A 11 -24.21 19.22 -24.66
C LEU A 11 -24.33 17.83 -24.01
N LEU A 12 -25.53 17.27 -23.96
CA LEU A 12 -25.79 15.95 -23.39
C LEU A 12 -25.42 14.80 -24.33
N SER A 13 -24.92 15.10 -25.54
CA SER A 13 -24.60 14.12 -26.59
C SER A 13 -25.73 13.14 -26.86
N SER A 14 -26.99 13.60 -26.75
CA SER A 14 -28.21 12.78 -26.86
C SER A 14 -28.30 11.56 -25.93
N ARG A 15 -27.49 11.51 -24.85
CA ARG A 15 -27.51 10.39 -23.89
C ARG A 15 -28.63 10.52 -22.87
N VAL A 16 -29.12 11.74 -22.64
CA VAL A 16 -30.23 12.04 -21.73
C VAL A 16 -31.31 12.79 -22.53
N PRO A 17 -32.56 12.30 -22.54
CA PRO A 17 -33.63 12.95 -23.29
C PRO A 17 -33.97 14.31 -22.68
N VAL A 18 -34.27 15.29 -23.55
CA VAL A 18 -34.73 16.62 -23.15
C VAL A 18 -36.19 16.75 -23.56
N LEU A 19 -37.06 17.09 -22.61
CA LEU A 19 -38.48 17.29 -22.86
C LEU A 19 -38.82 18.76 -22.67
N VAL A 20 -39.71 19.30 -23.51
CA VAL A 20 -40.12 20.70 -23.47
C VAL A 20 -41.61 20.76 -23.14
N LEU A 21 -41.95 21.39 -22.01
CA LEU A 21 -43.33 21.65 -21.61
C LEU A 21 -43.86 22.92 -22.31
N PRO A 22 -45.17 23.00 -22.56
CA PRO A 22 -45.79 24.24 -23.01
C PRO A 22 -45.71 25.34 -21.93
N PRO A 23 -45.80 26.62 -22.31
CA PRO A 23 -45.76 27.72 -21.36
C PRO A 23 -46.86 27.59 -20.30
N VAL A 24 -46.48 27.80 -19.04
CA VAL A 24 -47.42 27.80 -17.91
C VAL A 24 -48.28 29.08 -17.97
N PRO A 25 -49.61 28.99 -17.73
CA PRO A 25 -50.47 30.16 -17.56
C PRO A 25 -49.89 31.15 -16.54
N LYS A 26 -49.89 32.44 -16.88
CA LYS A 26 -49.32 33.50 -16.02
C LYS A 26 -50.29 34.06 -14.99
N ASP A 27 -51.58 33.78 -15.16
CA ASP A 27 -52.63 34.21 -14.24
C ASP A 27 -52.54 33.37 -12.94
N PRO A 28 -52.27 34.00 -11.77
CA PRO A 28 -52.19 33.29 -10.50
C PRO A 28 -53.50 32.61 -10.07
N SER A 29 -54.64 32.98 -10.66
CA SER A 29 -55.95 32.39 -10.37
C SER A 29 -56.29 31.17 -11.24
N ASN A 30 -55.45 30.84 -12.23
CA ASN A 30 -55.64 29.68 -13.11
C ASN A 30 -55.39 28.36 -12.35
N ASP A 31 -56.29 27.39 -12.51
CA ASP A 31 -56.23 26.09 -11.82
C ASP A 31 -55.29 25.06 -12.47
N LEU A 32 -54.69 25.41 -13.61
CA LEU A 32 -53.75 24.62 -14.42
C LEU A 32 -54.33 23.35 -15.06
N MET A 33 -55.63 23.07 -14.95
CA MET A 33 -56.19 21.80 -15.43
C MET A 33 -56.00 21.62 -16.94
N GLU A 34 -56.34 22.63 -17.74
CA GLU A 34 -56.13 22.61 -19.20
C GLU A 34 -54.64 22.53 -19.57
N TRP A 35 -53.75 23.14 -18.77
CA TRP A 35 -52.31 23.06 -19.01
C TRP A 35 -51.76 21.65 -18.75
N PHE A 36 -52.24 20.97 -17.71
CA PHE A 36 -51.89 19.57 -17.45
C PHE A 36 -52.43 18.65 -18.54
N GLU A 37 -53.67 18.85 -18.98
CA GLU A 37 -54.26 18.09 -20.08
C GLU A 37 -53.48 18.29 -21.39
N GLY A 38 -53.14 19.55 -21.73
CA GLY A 38 -52.30 19.88 -22.88
C GLY A 38 -50.85 19.38 -22.78
N SER A 39 -50.34 19.14 -21.57
CA SER A 39 -48.99 18.63 -21.31
C SER A 39 -48.92 17.11 -21.13
N HIS A 40 -50.06 16.41 -21.16
CA HIS A 40 -50.17 14.99 -20.83
C HIS A 40 -49.21 14.10 -21.63
N TYR A 41 -49.00 14.38 -22.91
CA TYR A 41 -48.04 13.63 -23.74
C TYR A 41 -46.60 13.74 -23.23
N VAL A 42 -46.18 14.94 -22.83
CA VAL A 42 -44.82 15.18 -22.31
C VAL A 42 -44.62 14.48 -20.97
N PHE A 43 -45.62 14.51 -20.09
CA PHE A 43 -45.57 13.80 -18.80
C PHE A 43 -45.59 12.27 -18.97
N ASN A 44 -46.35 11.74 -19.92
CA ASN A 44 -46.31 10.31 -20.22
C ASN A 44 -44.96 9.87 -20.76
N ASN A 45 -44.37 10.64 -21.68
CA ASN A 45 -43.01 10.36 -22.15
C ASN A 45 -42.01 10.38 -21.00
N LEU A 46 -42.09 11.38 -20.10
CA LEU A 46 -41.23 11.45 -18.91
C LEU A 46 -41.39 10.20 -18.03
N LYS A 47 -42.63 9.78 -17.76
CA LYS A 47 -42.93 8.58 -16.98
C LYS A 47 -42.35 7.32 -17.64
N GLU A 48 -42.53 7.15 -18.94
CA GLU A 48 -42.00 6.01 -19.69
C GLU A 48 -40.47 5.98 -19.65
N ILE A 49 -39.81 7.12 -19.83
CA ILE A 49 -38.36 7.27 -19.71
C ILE A 49 -37.88 6.87 -18.31
N MET A 50 -38.54 7.38 -17.25
CA MET A 50 -38.17 7.07 -15.87
C MET A 50 -38.34 5.58 -15.55
N LEU A 51 -39.45 4.96 -15.96
CA LEU A 51 -39.71 3.54 -15.76
C LEU A 51 -38.73 2.67 -16.56
N SER A 52 -38.46 3.02 -17.82
CA SER A 52 -37.48 2.33 -18.65
C SER A 52 -36.08 2.40 -18.02
N ALA A 53 -35.63 3.57 -17.59
CA ALA A 53 -34.35 3.74 -16.90
C ALA A 53 -34.27 2.93 -15.59
N TYR A 54 -35.36 2.89 -14.81
CA TYR A 54 -35.45 2.04 -13.61
C TYR A 54 -35.28 0.56 -13.97
N PHE A 55 -36.09 0.03 -14.88
CA PHE A 55 -36.03 -1.40 -15.26
C PHE A 55 -34.68 -1.78 -15.86
N GLU A 56 -34.07 -0.92 -16.69
CA GLU A 56 -32.73 -1.15 -17.20
C GLU A 56 -31.67 -1.18 -16.10
N ARG A 57 -31.74 -0.26 -15.13
CA ARG A 57 -30.82 -0.24 -13.99
C ARG A 57 -30.96 -1.51 -13.15
N ILE A 58 -32.19 -1.87 -12.78
CA ILE A 58 -32.46 -3.05 -11.97
C ILE A 58 -32.02 -4.32 -12.70
N LYS A 59 -32.31 -4.44 -14.00
CA LYS A 59 -31.82 -5.55 -14.82
C LYS A 59 -30.29 -5.66 -14.79
N LYS A 60 -29.58 -4.54 -14.94
CA LYS A 60 -28.11 -4.52 -14.85
C LYS A 60 -27.61 -5.01 -13.49
N LEU A 61 -28.19 -4.53 -12.39
CA LEU A 61 -27.81 -4.93 -11.03
C LEU A 61 -27.98 -6.44 -10.80
N HIS A 62 -29.08 -7.03 -11.29
CA HIS A 62 -29.30 -8.48 -11.22
C HIS A 62 -28.31 -9.29 -12.07
N GLU A 63 -27.92 -8.79 -13.24
CA GLU A 63 -26.99 -9.47 -14.14
C GLU A 63 -25.50 -9.34 -13.73
N MET A 64 -25.16 -8.37 -12.88
CA MET A 64 -23.76 -8.10 -12.49
C MET A 64 -23.04 -9.31 -11.86
N PRO A 65 -23.62 -10.03 -10.87
CA PRO A 65 -22.95 -11.18 -10.24
C PRO A 65 -22.53 -12.28 -11.21
N SER A 66 -23.44 -12.70 -12.10
CA SER A 66 -23.17 -13.77 -13.06
C SER A 66 -22.13 -13.33 -14.08
N LYS A 67 -22.31 -12.16 -14.69
CA LYS A 67 -21.34 -11.60 -15.64
C LYS A 67 -19.97 -11.46 -15.02
N ALA A 68 -19.88 -10.99 -13.78
CA ALA A 68 -18.61 -10.83 -13.09
C ALA A 68 -17.87 -12.17 -12.93
N ARG A 69 -18.57 -13.25 -12.57
CA ARG A 69 -17.95 -14.59 -12.48
C ARG A 69 -17.48 -15.11 -13.83
N ASP A 70 -18.16 -14.75 -14.90
CA ASP A 70 -17.83 -15.20 -16.25
C ASP A 70 -16.63 -14.46 -16.86
N ILE A 71 -16.48 -13.16 -16.55
CA ILE A 71 -15.52 -12.29 -17.26
C ILE A 71 -14.39 -11.74 -16.38
N ILE A 72 -14.52 -11.70 -15.05
CA ILE A 72 -13.53 -11.11 -14.15
C ILE A 72 -12.64 -12.21 -13.56
N TRP A 73 -11.33 -11.98 -13.64
CA TRP A 73 -10.35 -12.73 -12.85
C TRP A 73 -9.98 -11.93 -11.60
N TRP A 74 -10.60 -12.26 -10.46
CA TRP A 74 -10.33 -11.56 -9.20
C TRP A 74 -8.96 -11.91 -8.60
N PRO A 75 -8.22 -10.92 -8.05
CA PRO A 75 -7.00 -11.17 -7.31
C PRO A 75 -7.29 -11.96 -6.02
N PHE A 76 -6.34 -12.80 -5.59
CA PHE A 76 -6.41 -13.58 -4.35
C PHE A 76 -7.69 -14.41 -4.14
N THR A 77 -8.37 -14.79 -5.24
CA THR A 77 -9.67 -15.47 -5.17
C THR A 77 -9.63 -16.83 -5.89
N GLN A 78 -9.97 -17.89 -5.18
CA GLN A 78 -10.17 -19.21 -5.78
C GLN A 78 -11.55 -19.28 -6.43
N HIS A 79 -11.62 -19.11 -7.76
CA HIS A 79 -12.88 -18.92 -8.49
C HIS A 79 -13.83 -20.12 -8.36
N LYS A 80 -13.30 -21.34 -8.25
CA LYS A 80 -14.11 -22.55 -8.03
C LYS A 80 -14.87 -22.54 -6.71
N LEU A 81 -14.39 -21.78 -5.71
CA LEU A 81 -14.99 -21.70 -4.37
C LEU A 81 -15.93 -20.50 -4.22
N VAL A 82 -16.06 -19.64 -5.24
CA VAL A 82 -17.00 -18.52 -5.20
C VAL A 82 -18.42 -19.07 -5.42
N PRO A 83 -19.32 -19.01 -4.41
CA PRO A 83 -20.63 -19.60 -4.53
C PRO A 83 -21.53 -18.80 -5.49
N ASP A 84 -22.54 -19.47 -6.03
CA ASP A 84 -23.60 -18.81 -6.79
C ASP A 84 -24.31 -17.79 -5.88
N GLY A 85 -24.42 -16.54 -6.32
CA GLY A 85 -24.93 -15.43 -5.49
C GLY A 85 -23.95 -14.93 -4.42
N GLY A 86 -22.71 -15.44 -4.37
CA GLY A 86 -21.67 -14.98 -3.44
C GLY A 86 -21.01 -13.65 -3.81
N VAL A 87 -21.27 -13.13 -5.00
CA VAL A 87 -20.70 -11.86 -5.47
C VAL A 87 -21.54 -10.71 -4.94
N MET A 88 -20.93 -9.86 -4.13
CA MET A 88 -21.55 -8.64 -3.62
C MET A 88 -21.60 -7.56 -4.70
N VAL A 89 -22.78 -6.97 -4.92
CA VAL A 89 -22.97 -5.87 -5.87
C VAL A 89 -22.90 -4.54 -5.13
N ILE A 90 -21.79 -3.83 -5.27
CA ILE A 90 -21.60 -2.48 -4.73
C ILE A 90 -22.04 -1.47 -5.80
N ASP A 91 -23.13 -0.74 -5.55
CA ASP A 91 -23.66 0.29 -6.46
C ASP A 91 -22.91 1.62 -6.29
N SER A 92 -22.54 1.96 -5.05
CA SER A 92 -21.78 3.16 -4.72
C SER A 92 -21.16 3.08 -3.33
N ARG A 93 -20.46 4.14 -2.92
CA ARG A 93 -20.05 4.41 -1.54
C ARG A 93 -20.30 5.86 -1.16
N CYS A 94 -20.56 6.11 0.11
CA CYS A 94 -20.66 7.46 0.68
C CYS A 94 -20.00 7.46 2.06
N GLY A 95 -18.79 8.03 2.14
CA GLY A 95 -17.95 7.84 3.31
C GLY A 95 -17.76 6.34 3.57
N GLU A 96 -17.70 5.93 4.82
CA GLU A 96 -17.33 4.58 5.25
C GLU A 96 -18.31 3.47 4.85
N ASN A 97 -19.43 3.79 4.19
CA ASN A 97 -20.47 2.83 3.84
C ASN A 97 -20.56 2.60 2.32
N PHE A 98 -20.55 1.34 1.93
CA PHE A 98 -21.03 0.89 0.63
C PHE A 98 -22.56 0.96 0.57
N ALA A 99 -23.09 1.25 -0.61
CA ALA A 99 -24.48 0.99 -0.96
C ALA A 99 -24.53 -0.33 -1.72
N VAL A 100 -24.98 -1.40 -1.06
CA VAL A 100 -24.96 -2.77 -1.59
C VAL A 100 -26.35 -3.15 -2.06
N PHE A 101 -26.46 -3.55 -3.33
CA PHE A 101 -27.67 -4.14 -3.87
C PHE A 101 -27.80 -5.59 -3.39
N LYS A 102 -28.95 -5.93 -2.80
CA LYS A 102 -29.27 -7.29 -2.36
C LYS A 102 -30.46 -7.81 -3.16
N ASP A 103 -30.22 -8.91 -3.87
CA ASP A 103 -31.25 -9.72 -4.49
C ASP A 103 -31.96 -10.56 -3.41
N GLN A 104 -32.71 -9.88 -2.55
CA GLN A 104 -33.77 -10.46 -1.75
C GLN A 104 -35.08 -9.96 -2.35
N LYS A 105 -36.19 -10.68 -2.14
CA LYS A 105 -37.55 -10.46 -2.71
C LYS A 105 -38.10 -9.01 -2.72
N THR A 106 -37.40 -8.05 -2.15
CA THR A 106 -37.74 -6.63 -1.99
C THR A 106 -36.85 -5.65 -2.77
N GLU A 107 -35.86 -6.10 -3.57
CA GLU A 107 -34.99 -5.24 -4.43
C GLU A 107 -34.41 -4.00 -3.70
N VAL A 108 -33.62 -4.21 -2.63
CA VAL A 108 -33.20 -3.12 -1.73
C VAL A 108 -31.70 -2.84 -1.85
N ILE A 109 -31.35 -1.56 -1.89
CA ILE A 109 -29.98 -1.08 -1.66
C ILE A 109 -29.83 -0.79 -0.16
N THR A 110 -28.90 -1.49 0.49
CA THR A 110 -28.64 -1.36 1.92
C THR A 110 -27.24 -0.84 2.20
N PRO A 111 -27.06 0.05 3.18
CA PRO A 111 -25.72 0.46 3.61
C PRO A 111 -24.96 -0.71 4.25
N LEU A 112 -23.67 -0.82 3.94
CA LEU A 112 -22.74 -1.76 4.57
C LEU A 112 -21.43 -1.05 4.90
N PHE A 113 -21.04 -1.05 6.17
CA PHE A 113 -19.78 -0.46 6.62
C PHE A 113 -18.58 -1.22 6.03
N ASP A 114 -17.64 -0.50 5.43
CA ASP A 114 -16.41 -1.03 4.84
C ASP A 114 -15.35 -1.30 5.92
N ALA A 115 -15.55 -2.37 6.69
CA ALA A 115 -14.68 -2.72 7.81
C ALA A 115 -13.26 -3.17 7.38
N CYS A 116 -13.09 -3.67 6.15
CA CYS A 116 -11.76 -3.98 5.62
C CYS A 116 -11.07 -2.75 5.02
N ALA A 117 -11.75 -1.60 5.03
CA ALA A 117 -11.30 -0.34 4.45
C ALA A 117 -10.84 -0.52 3.00
N SER A 118 -11.58 -1.30 2.21
CA SER A 118 -11.27 -1.66 0.81
C SER A 118 -9.79 -1.97 0.62
N TRP A 119 -9.31 -3.00 1.33
CA TRP A 119 -7.91 -3.40 1.34
C TRP A 119 -6.97 -2.39 2.03
N TRP A 120 -7.43 -1.86 3.17
CA TRP A 120 -6.69 -0.91 4.01
C TRP A 120 -6.36 0.44 3.31
N THR A 121 -7.14 0.82 2.30
CA THR A 121 -6.98 2.07 1.53
C THR A 121 -7.88 3.20 2.03
N GLN A 122 -9.05 2.89 2.59
CA GLN A 122 -10.07 3.90 2.92
C GLN A 122 -9.71 4.77 4.12
N GLY A 123 -10.15 6.04 4.03
CA GLY A 123 -10.01 7.10 5.02
C GLY A 123 -11.06 8.22 4.94
N PRO A 124 -11.49 8.68 3.75
CA PRO A 124 -12.43 9.80 3.63
C PRO A 124 -13.84 9.48 4.15
N ASP A 125 -14.40 10.43 4.90
CA ASP A 125 -15.84 10.51 5.14
C ASP A 125 -16.59 10.99 3.88
N ALA A 126 -17.92 11.12 3.98
CA ALA A 126 -18.75 11.55 2.86
C ALA A 126 -18.40 12.95 2.33
N LYS A 127 -18.02 13.87 3.21
CA LYS A 127 -17.68 15.26 2.84
C LYS A 127 -16.34 15.29 2.11
N MET A 128 -15.32 14.67 2.69
CA MET A 128 -13.99 14.59 2.12
C MET A 128 -14.00 13.83 0.79
N GLN A 129 -14.79 12.76 0.66
CA GLN A 129 -14.97 12.05 -0.62
C GLN A 129 -15.46 12.99 -1.73
N ALA A 130 -16.44 13.86 -1.44
CA ALA A 130 -16.98 14.82 -2.41
C ALA A 130 -16.01 15.99 -2.72
N GLU A 131 -15.17 16.38 -1.77
CA GLU A 131 -14.07 17.33 -1.99
C GLU A 131 -13.00 16.73 -2.91
N LEU A 132 -12.54 15.52 -2.62
CA LEU A 132 -11.55 14.81 -3.44
C LEU A 132 -12.06 14.55 -4.87
N ALA A 133 -13.34 14.19 -5.04
CA ALA A 133 -13.91 14.01 -6.38
C ALA A 133 -13.86 15.29 -7.24
N ARG A 134 -14.08 16.47 -6.63
CA ARG A 134 -13.98 17.76 -7.32
C ARG A 134 -12.53 18.09 -7.68
N ASP A 135 -11.61 17.85 -6.76
CA ASP A 135 -10.19 18.09 -6.96
C ASP A 135 -9.60 17.19 -8.08
N MET A 136 -10.00 15.92 -8.09
CA MET A 136 -9.66 14.99 -9.17
C MET A 136 -10.27 15.42 -10.51
N GLY A 137 -11.53 15.86 -10.54
CA GLY A 137 -12.18 16.35 -11.75
C GLY A 137 -11.47 17.58 -12.35
N TYR A 138 -11.06 18.51 -11.49
CA TYR A 138 -10.24 19.66 -11.88
C TYR A 138 -8.86 19.24 -12.42
N THR A 139 -8.16 18.36 -11.70
CA THR A 139 -6.82 17.88 -12.07
C THR A 139 -6.84 17.13 -13.39
N ALA A 140 -7.84 16.29 -13.63
CA ALA A 140 -8.03 15.58 -14.89
C ALA A 140 -8.24 16.54 -16.06
N ALA A 141 -9.06 17.59 -15.88
CA ALA A 141 -9.31 18.57 -16.94
C ALA A 141 -8.10 19.48 -17.21
N ARG A 142 -7.30 19.81 -16.18
CA ARG A 142 -6.13 20.70 -16.31
C ARG A 142 -4.89 19.98 -16.83
N PHE A 143 -4.61 18.77 -16.35
CA PHE A 143 -3.35 18.08 -16.59
C PHE A 143 -3.50 16.77 -17.36
N GLY A 144 -4.58 16.02 -17.14
CA GLY A 144 -4.62 14.62 -17.58
C GLY A 144 -3.42 13.84 -17.02
N HIS A 145 -2.61 13.25 -17.89
CA HIS A 145 -1.29 12.73 -17.55
C HIS A 145 -0.22 13.41 -18.41
N VAL A 146 0.81 13.96 -17.76
CA VAL A 146 1.95 14.64 -18.41
C VAL A 146 3.26 14.00 -17.96
N MET A 147 4.29 14.09 -18.81
CA MET A 147 5.59 13.48 -18.56
C MET A 147 6.24 14.02 -17.28
N PHE A 148 6.77 13.13 -16.43
CA PHE A 148 7.36 13.49 -15.14
C PHE A 148 8.91 13.63 -15.13
N PRO A 149 9.70 12.70 -15.69
CA PRO A 149 11.16 12.81 -15.67
C PRO A 149 11.64 14.14 -16.26
N GLU A 150 12.50 14.86 -15.53
CA GLU A 150 13.06 16.18 -15.89
C GLU A 150 12.00 17.30 -16.07
N ASN A 151 10.75 17.05 -15.66
CA ASN A 151 9.64 17.98 -15.73
C ASN A 151 9.04 18.18 -14.34
N ILE A 152 8.26 19.24 -14.16
CA ILE A 152 7.54 19.48 -12.91
C ILE A 152 6.16 20.06 -13.17
N HIS A 153 5.20 19.62 -12.37
CA HIS A 153 3.84 20.14 -12.36
C HIS A 153 3.37 20.33 -10.92
N GLU A 154 2.55 21.35 -10.73
CA GLU A 154 2.07 21.85 -9.43
C GLU A 154 1.65 20.74 -8.42
N PRO A 155 0.79 19.76 -8.77
CA PRO A 155 0.37 18.75 -7.80
C PRO A 155 1.50 17.80 -7.35
N ALA A 156 2.48 17.50 -8.22
CA ALA A 156 3.59 16.64 -7.83
C ALA A 156 4.59 17.36 -6.92
N LEU A 157 4.89 18.63 -7.20
CA LEU A 157 5.76 19.43 -6.35
C LEU A 157 5.15 19.60 -4.95
N ASN A 158 3.88 20.01 -4.90
CA ASN A 158 3.18 20.23 -3.64
C ASN A 158 3.05 18.92 -2.82
N CYS A 159 2.79 17.80 -3.49
CA CYS A 159 2.78 16.48 -2.85
C CYS A 159 4.17 16.14 -2.26
N ALA A 160 5.25 16.34 -3.02
CA ALA A 160 6.61 16.09 -2.53
C ALA A 160 6.97 16.97 -1.33
N GLU A 161 6.62 18.26 -1.36
CA GLU A 161 6.84 19.17 -0.24
C GLU A 161 6.07 18.74 1.02
N LEU A 162 4.79 18.39 0.88
CA LEU A 162 3.98 17.88 2.00
C LEU A 162 4.53 16.57 2.57
N LEU A 163 4.98 15.65 1.72
CA LEU A 163 5.61 14.40 2.15
C LEU A 163 6.87 14.67 2.97
N LEU A 164 7.74 15.58 2.53
CA LEU A 164 8.98 15.92 3.23
C LEU A 164 8.75 16.74 4.51
N GLN A 165 7.68 17.55 4.56
CA GLN A 165 7.29 18.33 5.75
C GLN A 165 6.49 17.53 6.78
N GLY A 166 5.83 16.44 6.37
CA GLY A 166 5.06 15.52 7.21
C GLY A 166 5.84 14.25 7.52
N VAL A 167 5.49 13.14 6.84
CA VAL A 167 6.06 11.80 7.09
C VAL A 167 7.59 11.69 6.93
N GLY A 168 8.19 12.54 6.08
CA GLY A 168 9.64 12.63 5.86
C GLY A 168 10.36 13.59 6.80
N LYS A 169 9.65 14.30 7.68
CA LYS A 169 10.22 15.37 8.49
C LYS A 169 11.36 14.86 9.38
N GLY A 170 12.48 15.56 9.33
CA GLY A 170 13.66 15.28 10.17
C GLY A 170 14.68 14.33 9.55
N TRP A 171 14.30 13.54 8.54
CA TRP A 171 15.19 12.52 7.96
C TRP A 171 15.16 12.48 6.42
N GLY A 172 13.99 12.62 5.80
CA GLY A 172 13.78 12.53 4.37
C GLY A 172 14.10 13.84 3.64
N SER A 173 14.62 13.72 2.41
CA SER A 173 15.05 14.87 1.58
C SER A 173 14.66 14.73 0.10
N ARG A 174 14.41 13.51 -0.36
CA ARG A 174 14.04 13.19 -1.74
C ARG A 174 12.79 12.31 -1.78
N VAL A 175 11.94 12.54 -2.77
CA VAL A 175 10.73 11.75 -3.03
C VAL A 175 10.83 11.15 -4.43
N PHE A 176 10.66 9.84 -4.53
CA PHE A 176 10.53 9.12 -5.79
C PHE A 176 9.10 8.58 -5.92
N PHE A 177 8.39 8.96 -6.98
CA PHE A 177 7.00 8.51 -7.20
C PHE A 177 6.93 7.19 -7.98
N SER A 178 5.94 6.37 -7.66
CA SER A 178 5.60 5.14 -8.39
C SER A 178 4.10 4.81 -8.27
N ASP A 179 3.65 3.70 -8.85
CA ASP A 179 2.20 3.45 -8.99
C ASP A 179 1.56 2.84 -7.73
N ASN A 180 2.27 1.96 -7.02
CA ASN A 180 1.74 1.24 -5.87
C ASN A 180 2.83 0.78 -4.88
N GLY A 181 2.41 0.22 -3.74
CA GLY A 181 3.31 -0.25 -2.69
C GLY A 181 4.39 -1.22 -3.18
N SER A 182 4.05 -2.24 -3.98
CA SER A 182 5.03 -3.21 -4.49
C SER A 182 6.13 -2.53 -5.30
N THR A 183 5.76 -1.58 -6.17
CA THR A 183 6.75 -0.82 -6.96
C THR A 183 7.62 0.09 -6.10
N ALA A 184 7.06 0.73 -5.08
CA ALA A 184 7.81 1.57 -4.14
C ALA A 184 8.84 0.75 -3.36
N ILE A 185 8.48 -0.49 -2.97
CA ILE A 185 9.38 -1.42 -2.29
C ILE A 185 10.52 -1.87 -3.19
N GLU A 186 10.25 -2.20 -4.46
CA GLU A 186 11.33 -2.54 -5.39
C GLU A 186 12.31 -1.39 -5.61
N ILE A 187 11.81 -0.15 -5.67
CA ILE A 187 12.64 1.06 -5.74
C ILE A 187 13.47 1.20 -4.46
N ALA A 188 12.86 1.04 -3.29
CA ALA A 188 13.57 1.13 -2.01
C ALA A 188 14.67 0.08 -1.86
N LEU A 189 14.44 -1.17 -2.31
CA LEU A 189 15.46 -2.21 -2.31
C LEU A 189 16.66 -1.82 -3.21
N LYS A 190 16.40 -1.26 -4.40
CA LYS A 190 17.48 -0.76 -5.28
C LYS A 190 18.27 0.38 -4.62
N MET A 191 17.58 1.33 -4.01
CA MET A 191 18.19 2.43 -3.26
C MET A 191 19.07 1.92 -2.12
N ALA A 192 18.55 1.00 -1.31
CA ALA A 192 19.28 0.43 -0.19
C ALA A 192 20.50 -0.37 -0.62
N PHE A 193 20.39 -1.22 -1.65
CA PHE A 193 21.54 -1.99 -2.13
C PHE A 193 22.62 -1.09 -2.74
N ARG A 194 22.25 -0.04 -3.49
CA ARG A 194 23.23 0.94 -3.99
C ARG A 194 23.97 1.61 -2.84
N LYS A 195 23.25 2.11 -1.85
CA LYS A 195 23.84 2.75 -0.67
C LYS A 195 24.76 1.80 0.09
N PHE A 196 24.32 0.58 0.36
CA PHE A 196 25.12 -0.45 1.01
C PHE A 196 26.41 -0.73 0.24
N SER A 197 26.31 -0.87 -1.09
CA SER A 197 27.46 -1.15 -1.96
C SER A 197 28.48 -0.02 -1.95
N VAL A 198 28.05 1.24 -2.00
CA VAL A 198 28.95 2.41 -1.91
C VAL A 198 29.62 2.47 -0.54
N ASP A 199 28.85 2.33 0.55
CA ASP A 199 29.38 2.43 1.93
C ASP A 199 30.42 1.34 2.27
N HIS A 200 30.40 0.23 1.54
CA HIS A 200 31.32 -0.90 1.69
C HIS A 200 32.36 -1.01 0.57
N GLY A 201 32.44 -0.01 -0.33
CA GLY A 201 33.41 0.00 -1.43
C GLY A 201 33.26 -1.16 -2.41
N LEU A 202 32.04 -1.71 -2.56
CA LEU A 202 31.74 -2.79 -3.51
C LEU A 202 31.52 -2.25 -4.93
N ILE A 203 31.28 -0.94 -5.06
CA ILE A 203 31.25 -0.19 -6.30
C ILE A 203 32.36 0.84 -6.14
N LEU A 204 33.39 0.77 -7.00
CA LEU A 204 34.45 1.79 -7.05
C LEU A 204 33.87 3.01 -7.76
N ASP A 205 34.05 4.20 -7.18
CA ASP A 205 33.79 5.45 -7.89
C ASP A 205 34.65 5.47 -9.16
N CYS A 206 34.04 5.82 -10.30
CA CYS A 206 34.71 5.91 -11.59
C CYS A 206 35.68 7.12 -11.68
N HIS A 207 36.03 7.74 -10.56
CA HIS A 207 36.96 8.85 -10.53
C HIS A 207 38.38 8.29 -10.38
N GLU A 208 39.19 8.52 -11.42
CA GLU A 208 40.59 8.10 -11.62
C GLU A 208 40.80 6.72 -12.30
N ASP A 209 40.45 6.63 -13.60
CA ASP A 209 41.35 6.13 -14.65
C ASP A 209 40.60 5.99 -15.99
N ALA A 210 40.51 7.08 -16.76
CA ALA A 210 40.01 7.06 -18.14
C ALA A 210 41.01 6.44 -19.14
N THR A 211 41.82 5.45 -18.72
CA THR A 211 42.78 4.74 -19.58
C THR A 211 42.72 3.22 -19.48
N ASN A 212 41.77 2.64 -18.74
CA ASN A 212 41.51 1.20 -18.81
C ASN A 212 40.01 0.95 -18.92
N GLU A 213 39.55 0.55 -20.10
CA GLU A 213 38.26 -0.09 -20.30
C GLU A 213 38.21 -1.41 -19.50
N ARG A 214 37.94 -1.33 -18.20
CA ARG A 214 37.25 -2.40 -17.49
C ARG A 214 35.80 -2.00 -17.42
N SER A 215 35.06 -2.44 -18.43
CA SER A 215 33.60 -2.52 -18.38
C SER A 215 33.18 -3.00 -17.00
N ALA A 216 32.34 -2.22 -16.33
CA ALA A 216 31.64 -2.66 -15.14
C ALA A 216 30.85 -3.92 -15.51
N GLU A 217 31.41 -5.10 -15.25
CA GLU A 217 30.65 -6.34 -15.26
C GLU A 217 29.62 -6.21 -14.14
N LEU A 218 28.39 -5.85 -14.52
CA LEU A 218 27.20 -6.26 -13.79
C LEU A 218 27.34 -7.77 -13.58
N MET A 219 27.65 -8.17 -12.35
CA MET A 219 27.73 -9.57 -11.93
C MET A 219 26.36 -10.23 -12.13
N ALA A 220 26.10 -10.68 -13.34
CA ALA A 220 25.03 -11.60 -13.65
C ALA A 220 25.40 -12.92 -12.99
N LEU A 221 24.67 -13.28 -11.92
CA LEU A 221 24.81 -14.56 -11.24
C LEU A 221 24.46 -15.67 -12.24
N SER A 222 25.41 -16.59 -12.48
CA SER A 222 25.21 -17.77 -13.32
C SER A 222 24.10 -18.68 -12.76
N PRO A 223 23.21 -19.28 -13.58
CA PRO A 223 22.09 -20.10 -13.10
C PRO A 223 22.44 -21.53 -12.62
N ASP A 224 23.71 -21.91 -12.56
CA ASP A 224 24.08 -23.32 -12.43
C ASP A 224 24.59 -23.67 -11.03
N SER A 225 23.69 -24.09 -10.14
CA SER A 225 23.98 -25.07 -9.07
C SER A 225 22.71 -25.48 -8.30
N TYR A 226 21.82 -26.22 -8.97
CA TYR A 226 20.74 -26.95 -8.30
C TYR A 226 21.20 -28.38 -7.94
N ILE A 227 21.27 -28.69 -6.65
CA ILE A 227 21.26 -30.07 -6.14
C ILE A 227 20.04 -30.24 -5.23
N TRP A 228 19.13 -31.11 -5.65
CA TRP A 228 17.93 -31.52 -4.91
C TRP A 228 18.27 -32.59 -3.87
N LEU A 229 18.16 -32.28 -2.57
CA LEU A 229 18.05 -33.32 -1.52
C LEU A 229 17.18 -32.86 -0.33
N ARG A 230 16.13 -33.63 -0.01
CA ARG A 230 15.42 -33.64 1.30
C ARG A 230 16.10 -34.63 2.27
N PRO A 231 15.62 -34.83 3.51
CA PRO A 231 15.68 -33.95 4.68
C PRO A 231 16.44 -34.61 5.85
N ARG A 232 17.21 -33.87 6.66
CA ARG A 232 17.42 -34.21 8.09
C ARG A 232 18.16 -33.10 8.85
N TRP A 233 17.52 -32.76 9.96
CA TRP A 233 17.95 -32.06 11.16
C TRP A 233 19.43 -31.69 11.33
N LEU A 234 19.61 -30.43 11.73
CA LEU A 234 20.74 -29.87 12.47
C LEU A 234 22.06 -29.70 11.69
N HIS A 235 22.15 -28.66 10.86
CA HIS A 235 23.38 -27.91 10.57
C HIS A 235 22.97 -26.47 10.16
N ILE A 236 22.65 -25.61 11.13
CA ILE A 236 22.59 -24.15 10.89
C ILE A 236 24.03 -23.64 10.91
N VAL A 237 24.74 -23.92 9.82
CA VAL A 237 25.79 -23.05 9.31
C VAL A 237 25.32 -22.77 7.90
N VAL A 238 24.50 -21.73 7.74
CA VAL A 238 24.12 -21.23 6.43
C VAL A 238 25.44 -20.82 5.78
N LYS A 239 25.92 -21.66 4.88
CA LYS A 239 27.03 -21.37 3.99
C LYS A 239 26.54 -20.28 3.04
N LEU A 240 26.55 -19.01 3.50
CA LEU A 240 26.43 -17.82 2.67
C LEU A 240 27.70 -17.73 1.81
N SER A 241 27.77 -18.64 0.84
CA SER A 241 28.80 -18.76 -0.17
C SER A 241 28.02 -18.70 -1.49
N SER A 242 27.66 -17.51 -1.98
CA SER A 242 28.56 -16.71 -2.80
C SER A 242 27.98 -15.31 -3.09
N ARG A 243 28.76 -14.25 -2.83
CA ARG A 243 28.79 -12.92 -3.52
C ARG A 243 27.50 -12.08 -3.72
N GLY A 244 26.34 -12.37 -3.12
CA GLY A 244 25.12 -11.56 -3.27
C GLY A 244 24.71 -10.77 -2.02
N CYS A 245 24.13 -9.57 -2.19
CA CYS A 245 23.40 -8.86 -1.12
C CYS A 245 22.04 -9.54 -0.87
N VAL A 246 21.61 -9.61 0.39
CA VAL A 246 20.32 -10.19 0.81
C VAL A 246 19.50 -9.20 1.65
N VAL A 247 18.22 -9.48 1.88
CA VAL A 247 17.34 -8.63 2.70
C VAL A 247 17.20 -9.20 4.11
N LEU A 248 17.31 -8.38 5.14
CA LEU A 248 16.87 -8.73 6.49
C LEU A 248 15.42 -8.30 6.64
N ALA A 249 14.52 -9.24 6.90
CA ALA A 249 13.10 -8.96 7.07
C ALA A 249 12.54 -9.69 8.28
N LEU A 250 11.36 -9.28 8.73
CA LEU A 250 10.67 -9.96 9.82
C LEU A 250 9.80 -11.09 9.25
N HIS A 251 9.82 -12.24 9.90
CA HIS A 251 8.95 -13.34 9.52
C HIS A 251 7.48 -12.87 9.60
N ARG A 252 6.68 -13.24 8.58
CA ARG A 252 5.30 -12.80 8.34
C ARG A 252 5.12 -11.38 7.82
N SER A 253 6.15 -10.55 7.67
CA SER A 253 5.99 -9.25 7.00
C SER A 253 5.57 -9.42 5.55
N TYR A 254 4.79 -8.48 5.04
CA TYR A 254 4.31 -8.44 3.65
C TYR A 254 4.72 -7.12 3.01
N HIS A 255 5.17 -7.18 1.75
CA HIS A 255 5.75 -6.04 1.04
C HIS A 255 5.25 -5.87 -0.40
N GLY A 256 4.34 -6.72 -0.87
CA GLY A 256 3.82 -6.68 -2.25
C GLY A 256 4.10 -7.94 -3.07
N ASP A 257 3.41 -8.08 -4.20
CA ASP A 257 3.39 -9.33 -4.97
C ASP A 257 4.23 -9.30 -6.26
N THR A 258 4.92 -8.19 -6.54
CA THR A 258 5.93 -8.18 -7.61
C THR A 258 7.18 -8.92 -7.14
N LEU A 259 7.95 -9.50 -8.07
CA LEU A 259 9.02 -10.45 -7.71
C LEU A 259 10.03 -9.85 -6.73
N GLY A 260 10.48 -8.61 -6.92
CA GLY A 260 11.45 -7.98 -6.02
C GLY A 260 10.89 -7.76 -4.61
N ALA A 261 9.61 -7.39 -4.51
CA ALA A 261 8.91 -7.26 -3.24
C ALA A 261 8.67 -8.62 -2.56
N MET A 262 8.38 -9.67 -3.33
CA MET A 262 8.25 -11.04 -2.83
C MET A 262 9.57 -11.58 -2.27
N GLU A 263 10.71 -11.27 -2.88
CA GLU A 263 12.03 -11.74 -2.41
C GLU A 263 12.40 -11.21 -1.00
N ALA A 264 11.73 -10.14 -0.56
CA ALA A 264 11.83 -9.61 0.79
C ALA A 264 10.85 -10.25 1.79
N GLN A 265 10.04 -11.23 1.36
CA GLN A 265 9.09 -11.96 2.22
C GLN A 265 9.63 -13.35 2.56
N ALA A 266 9.32 -13.82 3.76
CA ALA A 266 9.72 -15.17 4.17
C ALA A 266 8.97 -16.25 3.37
N PRO A 267 9.59 -17.42 3.11
CA PRO A 267 8.91 -18.52 2.42
C PRO A 267 7.57 -18.89 3.07
N SER A 268 6.52 -18.97 2.25
CA SER A 268 5.16 -19.32 2.71
C SER A 268 4.36 -20.04 1.61
N SER A 269 3.08 -20.34 1.89
CA SER A 269 2.16 -20.85 0.86
C SER A 269 1.96 -19.88 -0.32
N TYR A 270 2.27 -18.59 -0.14
CA TYR A 270 2.11 -17.54 -1.15
C TYR A 270 3.37 -17.31 -2.00
N THR A 271 4.52 -17.88 -1.64
CA THR A 271 5.79 -17.70 -2.36
C THR A 271 6.29 -18.98 -3.02
N GLY A 272 5.51 -20.08 -2.94
CA GLY A 272 5.90 -21.35 -3.52
C GLY A 272 5.95 -21.33 -5.05
N PHE A 273 6.53 -22.39 -5.63
CA PHE A 273 6.70 -22.54 -7.09
C PHE A 273 5.40 -22.32 -7.89
N LEU A 274 4.25 -22.73 -7.35
CA LEU A 274 2.94 -22.57 -8.01
C LEU A 274 2.46 -21.11 -8.06
N GLN A 275 3.00 -20.24 -7.21
CA GLN A 275 2.69 -18.81 -7.19
C GLN A 275 3.69 -18.02 -8.02
N GLN A 276 4.98 -18.25 -7.80
CA GLN A 276 6.06 -17.53 -8.47
C GLN A 276 7.29 -18.44 -8.63
N PRO A 277 7.49 -19.08 -9.80
CA PRO A 277 8.60 -20.01 -10.03
C PRO A 277 10.01 -19.41 -9.85
N TRP A 278 10.14 -18.08 -9.97
CA TRP A 278 11.41 -17.38 -9.83
C TRP A 278 11.71 -16.89 -8.42
N TYR A 279 10.79 -17.07 -7.47
CA TYR A 279 11.03 -16.72 -6.08
C TYR A 279 12.11 -17.63 -5.48
N THR A 280 13.10 -17.03 -4.85
CA THR A 280 14.21 -17.76 -4.20
C THR A 280 14.31 -17.53 -2.69
N GLY A 281 13.60 -16.53 -2.15
CA GLY A 281 13.62 -16.16 -0.74
C GLY A 281 14.95 -15.52 -0.36
N ARG A 282 15.33 -14.43 -1.03
CA ARG A 282 16.63 -13.73 -0.86
C ARG A 282 16.73 -12.91 0.42
N GLY A 283 16.45 -13.54 1.56
CA GLY A 283 16.53 -12.87 2.84
C GLY A 283 16.90 -13.73 4.03
N LEU A 284 17.31 -13.03 5.08
CA LEU A 284 17.38 -13.52 6.45
C LEU A 284 16.10 -13.08 7.16
N PHE A 285 15.29 -14.03 7.61
CA PHE A 285 13.96 -13.76 8.15
C PHE A 285 13.93 -14.00 9.66
N LEU A 286 13.79 -12.95 10.45
CA LEU A 286 13.78 -13.02 11.90
C LEU A 286 12.38 -13.20 12.44
N SER A 287 12.19 -14.13 13.37
CA SER A 287 10.96 -14.20 14.16
C SER A 287 10.94 -13.01 15.14
N PRO A 288 10.03 -12.02 14.99
CA PRO A 288 10.01 -10.88 15.89
C PRO A 288 9.28 -11.20 17.21
N PRO A 289 9.68 -10.60 18.35
CA PRO A 289 8.83 -10.49 19.53
C PRO A 289 7.53 -9.76 19.18
N SER A 290 6.40 -10.34 19.61
CA SER A 290 5.07 -9.79 19.34
C SER A 290 4.39 -9.35 20.61
N VAL A 291 3.53 -8.35 20.50
CA VAL A 291 2.79 -7.76 21.59
C VAL A 291 1.30 -7.97 21.34
N SER A 292 0.59 -8.44 22.35
CA SER A 292 -0.86 -8.57 22.29
C SER A 292 -1.51 -8.16 23.60
N MET A 293 -2.81 -7.88 23.54
CA MET A 293 -3.61 -7.59 24.72
C MET A 293 -4.53 -8.78 24.99
N TYR A 294 -4.48 -9.30 26.22
CA TYR A 294 -5.35 -10.38 26.68
C TYR A 294 -5.80 -10.08 28.11
N ASN A 295 -7.12 -10.19 28.38
CA ASN A 295 -7.71 -9.86 29.69
C ASN A 295 -7.26 -8.50 30.25
N ASN A 296 -7.30 -7.45 29.41
CA ASN A 296 -6.89 -6.06 29.73
C ASN A 296 -5.43 -5.90 30.18
N LYS A 297 -4.57 -6.90 29.92
CA LYS A 297 -3.13 -6.80 30.13
C LYS A 297 -2.42 -6.93 28.80
N TRP A 298 -1.43 -6.09 28.61
CA TRP A 298 -0.54 -6.21 27.47
C TRP A 298 0.59 -7.17 27.81
N SER A 299 0.97 -8.05 26.89
CA SER A 299 2.05 -9.00 27.09
C SER A 299 2.93 -9.11 25.85
N ILE A 300 4.21 -9.40 26.07
CA ILE A 300 5.16 -9.74 25.00
C ILE A 300 5.27 -11.26 24.91
N SER A 301 5.09 -11.78 23.70
CA SER A 301 5.46 -13.13 23.31
C SER A 301 6.83 -13.09 22.66
N ILE A 302 7.81 -13.71 23.32
CA ILE A 302 9.19 -13.81 22.84
C ILE A 302 9.35 -15.15 22.10
N PRO A 303 9.86 -15.16 20.85
CA PRO A 303 10.15 -16.39 20.11
C PRO A 303 11.19 -17.26 20.81
N GLU A 304 11.10 -18.58 20.62
CA GLU A 304 12.02 -19.56 21.24
C GLU A 304 13.50 -19.28 20.89
N GLU A 305 13.77 -18.69 19.74
CA GLU A 305 15.12 -18.34 19.26
C GLU A 305 15.87 -17.36 20.17
N PHE A 306 15.17 -16.61 21.02
CA PHE A 306 15.77 -15.68 21.98
C PHE A 306 16.18 -16.37 23.30
N GLN A 307 15.84 -17.64 23.49
CA GLN A 307 16.17 -18.36 24.73
C GLN A 307 17.66 -18.74 24.73
N TRP A 308 18.46 -18.01 25.52
CA TRP A 308 19.87 -18.27 25.76
C TRP A 308 20.08 -18.58 27.25
N GLU A 309 20.83 -19.66 27.56
CA GLU A 309 21.31 -20.00 28.91
C GLU A 309 20.26 -19.95 30.04
N ASN A 310 19.32 -20.91 30.07
CA ASN A 310 18.49 -21.29 31.24
C ASN A 310 17.69 -20.18 31.99
N LYS A 311 17.67 -18.92 31.53
CA LYS A 311 16.76 -17.89 32.03
C LYS A 311 15.52 -17.85 31.15
N LYS A 312 14.43 -18.45 31.61
CA LYS A 312 13.14 -18.22 30.99
C LYS A 312 12.71 -16.77 31.25
N LEU A 313 12.65 -15.96 30.20
CA LEU A 313 11.91 -14.68 30.23
C LEU A 313 10.41 -15.01 30.30
N GLU A 314 9.89 -15.31 31.49
CA GLU A 314 8.46 -15.58 31.68
C GLU A 314 7.68 -14.27 31.92
N ASN A 315 6.61 -14.08 31.14
CA ASN A 315 5.51 -13.15 31.35
C ASN A 315 5.86 -11.67 31.54
N ILE A 316 6.51 -11.06 30.54
CA ILE A 316 6.62 -9.59 30.47
C ILE A 316 5.24 -9.02 30.18
N THR A 317 4.68 -8.28 31.14
CA THR A 317 3.36 -7.65 31.02
C THR A 317 3.43 -6.17 31.31
N PHE A 318 2.52 -5.41 30.70
CA PHE A 318 2.40 -3.96 30.84
C PHE A 318 0.96 -3.60 31.18
N ALA A 319 0.79 -2.55 31.99
CA ALA A 319 -0.54 -2.08 32.38
C ALA A 319 -1.20 -1.29 31.25
N SER A 320 -0.41 -0.69 30.36
CA SER A 320 -0.90 0.13 29.25
C SER A 320 -0.11 -0.09 27.97
N ARG A 321 -0.74 0.24 26.83
CA ARG A 321 -0.07 0.27 25.53
C ARG A 321 1.05 1.32 25.51
N ALA A 322 0.88 2.44 26.22
CA ALA A 322 1.85 3.52 26.23
C ALA A 322 3.20 3.08 26.81
N GLU A 323 3.21 2.25 27.85
CA GLU A 323 4.45 1.69 28.43
C GLU A 323 5.26 0.89 27.40
N ILE A 324 4.60 0.18 26.50
CA ILE A 324 5.24 -0.64 25.47
C ILE A 324 6.03 0.25 24.49
N PHE A 325 5.46 1.39 24.09
CA PHE A 325 6.10 2.33 23.16
C PHE A 325 7.09 3.29 23.85
N HIS A 326 7.07 3.38 25.18
CA HIS A 326 7.87 4.35 25.91
C HIS A 326 9.38 4.11 25.78
N ARG A 327 10.16 5.17 25.49
CA ARG A 327 11.63 5.11 25.29
C ARG A 327 12.41 4.63 26.52
N CYS A 328 11.85 4.71 27.73
CA CYS A 328 12.53 4.20 28.93
C CYS A 328 12.88 2.71 28.83
N ARG A 329 12.17 1.95 27.98
CA ARG A 329 12.44 0.54 27.72
C ARG A 329 13.79 0.28 27.05
N ASP A 330 14.43 1.30 26.46
CA ASP A 330 15.78 1.19 25.92
C ASP A 330 16.82 0.86 27.02
N ASN A 331 16.51 1.19 28.28
CA ASN A 331 17.32 0.85 29.46
C ASN A 331 16.79 -0.37 30.24
N SER A 332 15.81 -1.11 29.68
CA SER A 332 15.27 -2.31 30.33
C SER A 332 16.18 -3.52 30.14
N GLU A 333 16.00 -4.56 30.96
CA GLU A 333 16.74 -5.82 30.85
C GLU A 333 16.53 -6.54 29.49
N LEU A 334 15.44 -6.21 28.78
CA LEU A 334 15.13 -6.81 27.48
C LEU A 334 15.94 -6.23 26.33
N ALA A 335 16.38 -4.97 26.45
CA ALA A 335 17.18 -4.30 25.43
C ALA A 335 18.51 -5.02 25.13
N PRO A 336 19.36 -5.35 26.12
CA PRO A 336 20.59 -6.08 25.85
C PRO A 336 20.35 -7.50 25.31
N VAL A 337 19.22 -8.15 25.67
CA VAL A 337 18.84 -9.46 25.12
C VAL A 337 18.56 -9.33 23.62
N TYR A 338 17.78 -8.32 23.21
CA TYR A 338 17.51 -8.05 21.80
C TYR A 338 18.78 -7.66 21.05
N SER A 339 19.59 -6.76 21.58
CA SER A 339 20.85 -6.33 20.96
C SER A 339 21.82 -7.51 20.75
N SER A 340 21.96 -8.38 21.74
CA SER A 340 22.80 -9.59 21.65
C SER A 340 22.31 -10.56 20.57
N TYR A 341 21.01 -10.87 20.56
CA TYR A 341 20.40 -11.72 19.53
C TYR A 341 20.59 -11.12 18.13
N ILE A 342 20.25 -9.85 17.95
CA ILE A 342 20.36 -9.16 16.66
C ILE A 342 21.83 -9.09 16.22
N SER A 343 22.75 -8.73 17.11
CA SER A 343 24.17 -8.67 16.80
C SER A 343 24.73 -10.01 16.33
N LYS A 344 24.30 -11.11 16.96
CA LYS A 344 24.68 -12.47 16.56
C LYS A 344 24.14 -12.82 15.17
N VAL A 345 22.87 -12.49 14.90
CA VAL A 345 22.22 -12.69 13.61
C VAL A 345 22.91 -11.88 12.50
N LEU A 346 23.25 -10.63 12.78
CA LEU A 346 23.89 -9.71 11.84
C LEU A 346 25.38 -10.02 11.61
N SER A 347 25.97 -10.94 12.37
CA SER A 347 27.38 -11.33 12.21
C SER A 347 27.63 -11.92 10.82
N GLY A 348 28.26 -11.13 9.95
CA GLY A 348 28.52 -11.53 8.56
C GLY A 348 27.37 -11.24 7.58
N PHE A 349 26.31 -10.56 8.02
CA PHE A 349 25.21 -10.12 7.16
C PHE A 349 25.66 -8.99 6.22
N ARG A 350 25.24 -9.05 4.95
CA ARG A 350 25.52 -8.04 3.92
C ARG A 350 24.25 -7.79 3.12
N GLY A 351 23.70 -6.58 3.18
CA GLY A 351 22.35 -6.36 2.68
C GLY A 351 21.68 -5.08 3.15
N SER A 352 20.35 -5.08 3.08
CA SER A 352 19.47 -4.04 3.62
C SER A 352 18.47 -4.65 4.61
N ILE A 353 17.84 -3.83 5.44
CA ILE A 353 16.70 -4.26 6.26
C ILE A 353 15.40 -3.64 5.76
N ILE A 354 14.32 -4.42 5.82
CA ILE A 354 12.95 -3.93 5.61
C ILE A 354 12.04 -4.33 6.76
N GLN A 355 11.24 -3.37 7.24
CA GLN A 355 10.23 -3.59 8.27
C GLN A 355 8.85 -3.26 7.69
N GLY A 356 7.94 -4.23 7.70
CA GLY A 356 6.58 -4.03 7.19
C GLY A 356 5.57 -4.80 8.04
N SER A 357 4.30 -4.53 7.79
CA SER A 357 3.19 -5.16 8.52
C SER A 357 2.86 -6.53 7.95
N GLY A 358 2.47 -7.46 8.82
CA GLY A 358 1.82 -8.70 8.40
C GLY A 358 0.95 -9.30 9.48
N GLY A 359 -0.27 -9.70 9.11
CA GLY A 359 -1.18 -10.45 9.99
C GLY A 359 -1.74 -9.68 11.20
N MET A 360 -1.74 -8.34 11.19
CA MET A 360 -2.19 -7.50 12.32
C MET A 360 -1.50 -7.83 13.65
N HIS A 361 -0.29 -8.37 13.60
CA HIS A 361 0.54 -8.62 14.76
C HIS A 361 1.35 -7.36 15.09
N MET A 362 1.22 -6.86 16.32
CA MET A 362 2.04 -5.74 16.78
C MET A 362 3.43 -6.28 17.14
N VAL A 363 4.46 -5.89 16.41
CA VAL A 363 5.85 -6.19 16.79
C VAL A 363 6.24 -5.30 17.96
N ASP A 364 7.08 -5.80 18.87
CA ASP A 364 7.59 -4.99 19.97
C ASP A 364 8.40 -3.79 19.44
N PRO A 365 7.98 -2.52 19.68
CA PRO A 365 8.71 -1.34 19.20
C PRO A 365 10.12 -1.23 19.78
N LEU A 366 10.39 -1.80 20.97
CA LEU A 366 11.75 -1.86 21.51
C LEU A 366 12.65 -2.72 20.60
N PHE A 367 12.17 -3.88 20.18
CA PHE A 367 12.90 -4.77 19.28
C PHE A 367 13.19 -4.09 17.95
N GLN A 368 12.20 -3.42 17.35
CA GLN A 368 12.36 -2.70 16.08
C GLN A 368 13.41 -1.60 16.19
N ARG A 369 13.38 -0.80 17.25
CA ARG A 369 14.34 0.29 17.47
C ARG A 369 15.76 -0.23 17.66
N ILE A 370 15.95 -1.30 18.44
CA ILE A 370 17.26 -1.93 18.60
C ILE A 370 17.76 -2.50 17.28
N LEU A 371 16.89 -3.16 16.52
CA LEU A 371 17.23 -3.70 15.20
C LEU A 371 17.70 -2.61 14.23
N VAL A 372 16.97 -1.49 14.16
CA VAL A 372 17.36 -0.31 13.36
C VAL A 372 18.74 0.22 13.77
N ASN A 373 18.97 0.37 15.08
CA ASN A 373 20.24 0.89 15.59
C ASN A 373 21.42 -0.07 15.28
N GLU A 374 21.23 -1.38 15.45
CA GLU A 374 22.25 -2.38 15.14
C GLU A 374 22.58 -2.44 13.63
N CYS A 375 21.58 -2.30 12.76
CA CYS A 375 21.78 -2.19 11.32
C CYS A 375 22.56 -0.92 10.95
N ARG A 376 22.15 0.24 11.50
CA ARG A 376 22.81 1.52 11.25
C ARG A 376 24.27 1.53 11.70
N ASN A 377 24.58 0.95 12.87
CA ASN A 377 25.96 0.81 13.36
C ASN A 377 26.86 -0.01 12.43
N ARG A 378 26.26 -0.84 11.55
CA ARG A 378 26.96 -1.66 10.55
C ARG A 378 26.83 -1.11 9.13
N LYS A 379 26.36 0.12 8.96
CA LYS A 379 26.08 0.76 7.65
C LYS A 379 25.16 -0.08 6.76
N ILE A 380 24.18 -0.77 7.37
CA ILE A 380 23.11 -1.49 6.67
C ILE A 380 21.95 -0.50 6.51
N PRO A 381 21.56 -0.12 5.28
CA PRO A 381 20.46 0.82 5.07
C PRO A 381 19.12 0.27 5.55
N VAL A 382 18.34 1.14 6.16
CA VAL A 382 17.07 0.82 6.83
C VAL A 382 15.88 1.29 5.99
N ILE A 383 15.01 0.35 5.62
CA ILE A 383 13.75 0.62 4.91
C ILE A 383 12.56 0.45 5.86
N PHE A 384 11.74 1.48 5.99
CA PHE A 384 10.39 1.36 6.56
C PHE A 384 9.36 1.17 5.45
N ASP A 385 8.69 0.02 5.45
CA ASP A 385 7.49 -0.19 4.65
C ASP A 385 6.27 0.34 5.41
N GLU A 386 5.98 1.61 5.15
CA GLU A 386 4.83 2.34 5.69
C GLU A 386 3.64 2.35 4.72
N VAL A 387 3.62 1.48 3.71
CA VAL A 387 2.50 1.38 2.76
C VAL A 387 1.19 1.04 3.50
N PHE A 388 1.28 0.32 4.62
CA PHE A 388 0.12 0.08 5.50
C PHE A 388 -0.01 1.12 6.63
N THR A 389 1.08 1.44 7.32
CA THR A 389 1.04 2.20 8.60
C THR A 389 0.97 3.70 8.43
N GLY A 390 1.47 4.23 7.30
CA GLY A 390 1.53 5.66 7.04
C GLY A 390 0.16 6.31 6.95
N PHE A 391 0.16 7.64 7.16
CA PHE A 391 -1.02 8.50 7.09
C PHE A 391 -2.14 8.08 8.05
N TRP A 392 -1.88 8.12 9.35
CA TRP A 392 -2.92 8.01 10.40
C TRP A 392 -3.51 6.62 10.62
N ARG A 393 -3.10 5.58 9.88
CA ARG A 393 -3.64 4.21 10.06
C ARG A 393 -3.52 3.73 11.51
N LEU A 394 -2.41 4.06 12.18
CA LEU A 394 -2.14 3.69 13.57
C LEU A 394 -2.36 4.86 14.56
N GLY A 395 -3.03 5.94 14.13
CA GLY A 395 -3.29 7.13 14.94
C GLY A 395 -2.17 8.18 14.94
N VAL A 396 -1.13 7.98 14.12
CA VAL A 396 -0.02 8.91 13.89
C VAL A 396 0.25 9.02 12.39
N GLU A 397 0.91 10.10 11.95
CA GLU A 397 1.18 10.31 10.52
C GLU A 397 2.23 9.32 9.97
N THR A 398 3.23 8.96 10.77
CA THR A 398 4.29 7.98 10.44
C THR A 398 4.60 7.10 11.65
N ALA A 399 5.00 5.85 11.41
CA ALA A 399 5.48 4.93 12.43
C ALA A 399 6.70 5.48 13.19
N VAL A 400 7.50 6.39 12.61
CA VAL A 400 8.62 7.09 13.28
C VAL A 400 8.17 7.70 14.63
N ASP A 401 6.94 8.24 14.70
CA ASP A 401 6.39 8.83 15.92
C ASP A 401 6.12 7.80 17.02
N LEU A 402 5.88 6.53 16.64
CA LEU A 402 5.64 5.43 17.58
C LEU A 402 6.94 4.73 17.98
N ILE A 403 7.77 4.36 17.00
CA ILE A 403 8.99 3.57 17.24
C ILE A 403 10.20 4.43 17.55
N HIS A 404 10.10 5.75 17.38
CA HIS A 404 11.09 6.71 17.85
C HIS A 404 12.48 6.55 17.23
N CYS A 405 12.55 5.99 16.03
CA CYS A 405 13.74 5.92 15.19
C CYS A 405 13.36 6.21 13.74
N GLU A 406 14.28 6.84 13.02
CA GLU A 406 14.10 7.22 11.62
C GLU A 406 14.68 6.15 10.69
N PRO A 407 14.15 5.97 9.47
CA PRO A 407 14.76 5.12 8.45
C PRO A 407 15.76 5.88 7.57
N ASP A 408 16.44 5.16 6.67
CA ASP A 408 17.17 5.79 5.56
C ASP A 408 16.27 5.95 4.31
N ILE A 409 15.28 5.05 4.18
CA ILE A 409 14.30 4.99 3.08
C ILE A 409 12.94 4.61 3.66
N ALA A 410 11.84 5.18 3.17
CA ALA A 410 10.49 4.75 3.54
C ALA A 410 9.54 4.71 2.33
N CYS A 411 8.66 3.71 2.31
CA CYS A 411 7.67 3.50 1.25
C CYS A 411 6.27 3.81 1.75
N TYR A 412 5.49 4.50 0.90
CA TYR A 412 4.13 4.91 1.19
C TYR A 412 3.19 4.58 0.02
N GLY A 413 1.91 4.39 0.32
CA GLY A 413 0.84 4.13 -0.65
C GLY A 413 -0.51 4.10 0.06
N LYS A 414 -1.47 3.31 -0.43
CA LYS A 414 -2.80 3.09 0.19
C LYS A 414 -3.48 4.40 0.64
N LEU A 415 -3.39 4.71 1.94
CA LEU A 415 -4.07 5.84 2.58
C LEU A 415 -3.49 7.19 2.17
N MET A 416 -2.30 7.21 1.55
CA MET A 416 -1.64 8.39 0.97
C MET A 416 -2.57 9.23 0.06
N THR A 417 -3.45 8.57 -0.69
CA THR A 417 -4.41 9.23 -1.61
C THR A 417 -5.85 9.21 -1.07
N GLY A 418 -6.02 8.93 0.22
CA GLY A 418 -7.34 8.73 0.83
C GLY A 418 -8.13 7.58 0.20
N GLY A 419 -7.46 6.59 -0.42
CA GLY A 419 -8.16 5.45 -1.05
C GLY A 419 -9.00 5.83 -2.27
N MET A 420 -8.73 6.97 -2.92
CA MET A 420 -9.44 7.40 -4.14
C MET A 420 -8.78 6.87 -5.42
N ILE A 421 -7.44 6.89 -5.49
CA ILE A 421 -6.65 6.48 -6.66
C ILE A 421 -5.32 5.84 -6.25
N PRO A 422 -4.72 4.96 -7.06
CA PRO A 422 -3.39 4.43 -6.79
C PRO A 422 -2.32 5.52 -6.99
N LEU A 423 -1.43 5.64 -6.01
CA LEU A 423 -0.16 6.36 -6.07
C LEU A 423 0.71 5.81 -4.94
N ALA A 424 2.01 5.76 -5.15
CA ALA A 424 2.99 5.44 -4.12
C ALA A 424 4.18 6.40 -4.18
N ALA A 425 4.90 6.47 -3.07
CA ALA A 425 6.12 7.26 -2.95
C ALA A 425 7.17 6.52 -2.13
N THR A 426 8.42 6.65 -2.54
CA THR A 426 9.61 6.23 -1.79
C THR A 426 10.38 7.48 -1.39
N ILE A 427 10.46 7.75 -0.08
CA ILE A 427 11.24 8.86 0.48
C ILE A 427 12.63 8.34 0.85
N ALA A 428 13.67 9.12 0.57
CA ALA A 428 15.05 8.77 0.90
C ALA A 428 15.82 9.95 1.53
N THR A 429 16.88 9.61 2.29
CA THR A 429 17.88 10.57 2.79
C THR A 429 18.79 11.07 1.66
N ASP A 430 19.45 12.22 1.86
CA ASP A 430 20.41 12.76 0.89
C ASP A 430 21.58 11.78 0.71
N ALA A 431 22.05 11.14 1.78
CA ALA A 431 23.13 10.15 1.71
C ALA A 431 22.80 8.93 0.83
N VAL A 432 21.52 8.54 0.73
CA VAL A 432 21.06 7.50 -0.20
C VAL A 432 21.04 8.05 -1.62
N PHE A 433 20.50 9.27 -1.82
CA PHE A 433 20.47 9.92 -3.12
C PHE A 433 21.87 10.14 -3.71
N ASP A 434 22.81 10.62 -2.90
CA ASP A 434 24.20 10.90 -3.29
C ASP A 434 24.92 9.64 -3.79
N SER A 435 24.52 8.45 -3.35
CA SER A 435 25.08 7.18 -3.85
C SER A 435 24.80 6.90 -5.33
N PHE A 436 23.86 7.64 -5.93
CA PHE A 436 23.50 7.59 -7.35
C PHE A 436 24.08 8.74 -8.17
N ILE A 437 24.75 9.72 -7.54
CA ILE A 437 25.43 10.79 -8.26
C ILE A 437 26.71 10.21 -8.88
N GLY A 438 26.88 10.42 -10.18
CA GLY A 438 28.05 10.02 -10.93
C GLY A 438 27.99 10.51 -12.37
N ASP A 439 29.08 10.31 -13.13
CA ASP A 439 29.22 10.81 -14.50
C ASP A 439 28.36 10.05 -15.54
N SER A 440 27.67 8.98 -15.13
CA SER A 440 26.78 8.18 -15.98
C SER A 440 25.50 7.77 -15.24
N LYS A 441 24.45 7.49 -16.02
CA LYS A 441 23.20 6.90 -15.53
C LYS A 441 23.38 5.51 -14.94
#